data_AF-U6RET3-F1
#
_entry.id   AF-U6RET3-F1
#
_cell.length_a   1.000
_cell.length_b   1.000
_cell.length_c   1.000
_cell.angle_alpha   90.00
_cell.angle_beta   90.00
_cell.angle_gamma   90.00
#
_symmetry.space_group_name_H-M   'P 1'
#
loop_
_entity.id
_entity.type
_entity.pdbx_description
1 polymer ?
#
loop_
_entity_poly.entity_id
_entity_poly.type
_entity_poly.pdbx_seq_one_letter_code
_entity_poly.pdbx_strand_id
1 'polypeptide(L)' 'MNVMPRIGEQAPSFEAVTTQGKINFPVDYRGKWVILFSHPADFTPVCTTEFMTFGKMTGA' A
#
# COMPACT_ATOMS: atom_id res chain seq x y z
N MET A 1 7.66 13.52 -13.27
CA MET A 1 8.33 14.19 -12.13
C MET A 1 8.40 13.18 -10.99
N ASN A 2 9.60 12.77 -10.58
CA ASN A 2 9.79 11.84 -9.47
C ASN A 2 9.90 12.66 -8.17
N VAL A 3 8.76 13.03 -7.57
CA VAL A 3 8.73 13.77 -6.31
C VAL A 3 8.71 12.76 -5.17
N MET A 4 9.73 12.80 -4.31
CA MET A 4 9.76 11.95 -3.12
C MET A 4 8.69 12.43 -2.12
N PRO A 5 7.82 11.54 -1.61
CA PRO A 5 6.90 11.89 -0.54
C PRO A 5 7.63 12.38 0.70
N ARG A 6 7.03 13.35 1.40
CA ARG A 6 7.59 13.92 2.64
C ARG A 6 6.69 13.61 3.82
N ILE A 7 7.31 13.34 4.97
CA ILE A 7 6.59 13.12 6.22
C ILE A 7 5.84 14.41 6.60
N GLY A 8 4.55 14.28 6.91
CA GLY A 8 3.68 15.40 7.29
C GLY A 8 2.97 16.10 6.12
N GLU A 9 3.38 15.83 4.87
CA GLU A 9 2.64 16.29 3.69
C GLU A 9 1.52 15.32 3.31
N GLN A 10 0.54 15.80 2.54
CA GLN A 10 -0.52 14.94 2.04
C GLN A 10 0.05 13.88 1.09
N ALA A 11 -0.37 12.62 1.29
CA ALA A 11 0.08 11.53 0.45
C ALA A 11 -0.33 11.77 -1.03
N PRO A 12 0.52 11.37 -2.01
CA PRO A 12 0.24 11.59 -3.42
C PRO A 12 -1.08 10.93 -3.86
N SER A 13 -1.88 11.65 -4.65
CA SER A 13 -3.13 11.11 -5.18
C SER A 13 -2.88 10.24 -6.41
N PHE A 14 -3.45 9.02 -6.44
CA PHE A 14 -3.40 8.15 -7.61
C PHE A 14 -4.63 7.25 -7.71
N GLU A 15 -4.96 6.85 -8.94
CA GLU A 15 -5.91 5.78 -9.21
C GLU A 15 -5.19 4.52 -9.68
N ALA A 16 -5.52 3.37 -9.10
CA ALA A 16 -4.89 2.11 -9.45
C ALA A 16 -5.91 0.96 -9.48
N VAL A 17 -5.65 -0.05 -10.32
CA VAL A 17 -6.40 -1.31 -10.31
C VAL A 17 -5.74 -2.24 -9.29
N THR A 18 -6.51 -2.72 -8.34
CA THR A 18 -6.06 -3.66 -7.30
C THR A 18 -6.78 -5.01 -7.46
N THR A 19 -6.36 -6.00 -6.70
CA THR A 19 -7.03 -7.31 -6.61
C THR A 19 -8.45 -7.23 -6.05
N GLN A 20 -8.83 -6.14 -5.38
CA GLN A 20 -10.17 -5.90 -4.84
C GLN A 20 -10.99 -4.89 -5.67
N GLY A 21 -10.48 -4.48 -6.84
CA GLY A 21 -11.10 -3.49 -7.71
C GLY A 21 -10.28 -2.21 -7.85
N LYS A 22 -10.85 -1.20 -8.52
CA LYS A 22 -10.20 0.10 -8.72
C LYS A 22 -10.27 0.93 -7.44
N ILE A 23 -9.16 1.57 -7.08
CA ILE A 23 -9.06 2.48 -5.92
C ILE A 23 -8.67 3.89 -6.36
N ASN A 24 -9.07 4.89 -5.57
CA ASN A 24 -8.65 6.28 -5.61
C ASN A 24 -7.98 6.67 -4.29
N PHE A 25 -6.65 6.57 -4.24
CA PHE A 25 -5.86 6.87 -3.05
C PHE A 25 -5.49 8.36 -3.01
N PRO A 26 -5.51 9.02 -1.83
CA PRO A 26 -5.93 8.53 -0.51
C PRO A 26 -7.42 8.72 -0.18
N VAL A 27 -8.25 9.18 -1.13
CA VAL A 27 -9.65 9.58 -0.90
C VAL A 27 -10.49 8.43 -0.32
N ASP A 28 -10.36 7.23 -0.87
CA ASP A 28 -11.13 6.06 -0.48
C ASP A 28 -10.81 5.56 0.94
N TYR A 29 -9.70 6.01 1.52
CA TYR A 29 -9.21 5.57 2.83
C TYR A 29 -9.19 6.69 3.88
N ARG A 30 -9.89 7.81 3.64
CA ARG A 30 -9.98 8.91 4.61
C ARG A 30 -10.50 8.44 5.96
N GLY A 31 -9.85 8.88 7.03
CA GLY A 31 -10.21 8.53 8.42
C GLY A 31 -9.67 7.18 8.89
N LYS A 32 -8.94 6.44 8.05
CA LYS A 32 -8.25 5.19 8.42
C LYS A 32 -6.75 5.35 8.26
N TRP A 33 -5.97 4.69 9.12
CA TRP A 33 -4.54 4.51 8.88
C TRP A 33 -4.34 3.50 7.75
N VAL A 34 -3.43 3.81 6.83
CA VAL A 34 -3.10 2.96 5.68
C VAL A 34 -1.59 2.75 5.61
N ILE A 35 -1.19 1.50 5.43
CA ILE A 35 0.19 1.13 5.14
C ILE A 35 0.25 0.74 3.65
N LEU A 36 0.95 1.54 2.86
CA LEU A 36 1.24 1.25 1.46
C LEU A 36 2.68 0.77 1.36
N PHE A 37 2.88 -0.45 0.84
CA PHE A 37 4.20 -1.02 0.60
C PHE A 37 4.26 -1.58 -0.83
N SER A 38 5.45 -1.59 -1.41
CA SER A 38 5.71 -2.11 -2.76
C SER A 38 6.69 -3.27 -2.68
N HIS A 39 6.45 -4.31 -3.48
CA HIS A 39 7.43 -5.37 -3.73
C HIS A 39 7.89 -5.33 -5.20
N PRO A 40 9.13 -5.74 -5.52
CA PRO A 40 9.68 -5.61 -6.87
C PRO A 40 8.95 -6.45 -7.93
N ALA A 41 8.56 -7.67 -7.57
CA ALA A 41 7.84 -8.60 -8.44
C ALA A 41 7.19 -9.72 -7.62
N ASP A 42 6.02 -10.17 -8.07
CA ASP A 42 5.35 -11.36 -7.54
C ASP A 42 6.28 -12.60 -7.64
N PHE A 43 6.17 -13.52 -6.67
CA PHE A 43 6.88 -14.82 -6.63
C PHE A 43 8.41 -14.76 -6.52
N THR A 44 8.95 -13.70 -5.91
CA THR A 44 10.35 -13.64 -5.48
C THR A 44 10.48 -14.08 -4.01
N PRO A 45 11.50 -14.86 -3.61
CA PRO A 45 11.50 -15.63 -2.36
C PRO A 45 11.50 -14.79 -1.07
N VAL A 46 11.75 -13.48 -1.14
CA VAL A 46 11.72 -12.57 0.02
C VAL A 46 10.30 -12.03 0.28
N CYS A 47 9.57 -11.67 -0.77
CA CYS A 47 8.27 -10.98 -0.66
C CYS A 47 7.13 -11.88 -0.12
N THR A 48 7.26 -13.21 -0.23
CA THR A 48 6.29 -14.16 0.34
C THR A 48 6.27 -14.15 1.88
N THR A 49 7.40 -13.85 2.53
CA THR A 49 7.48 -13.80 4.00
C THR A 49 6.92 -12.50 4.57
N GLU A 50 7.06 -11.38 3.85
CA GLU A 50 6.53 -10.07 4.24
C GLU A 50 4.99 -10.09 4.21
N PHE A 51 4.39 -10.66 3.15
CA PHE A 51 2.93 -10.79 3.04
C PHE A 51 2.30 -11.63 4.17
N MET A 52 2.93 -12.75 4.55
CA MET A 52 2.43 -13.61 5.63
C MET A 52 2.45 -12.94 7.00
N THR A 53 3.42 -12.04 7.25
CA THR A 53 3.51 -11.32 8.52
C THR A 53 2.41 -10.27 8.63
N PHE A 54 2.16 -9.48 7.58
CA PHE A 54 1.07 -8.51 7.59
C PHE A 54 -0.31 -9.17 7.74
N GLY A 55 -0.55 -10.30 7.08
CA GLY A 55 -1.81 -11.05 7.23
C GLY A 55 -2.07 -11.57 8.66
N LYS A 56 -1.03 -11.83 9.46
CA LYS A 56 -1.16 -12.24 10.87
C LYS A 56 -1.45 -11.07 11.81
N MET A 57 -1.05 -9.84 11.47
CA MET A 57 -1.27 -8.66 12.31
C MET A 57 -2.68 -8.05 12.15
N THR A 58 -3.39 -8.35 11.05
CA THR A 58 -4.76 -7.87 10.82
C THR A 58 -5.84 -8.66 11.59
N GLY A 59 -5.46 -9.64 12.42
CA GLY A 59 -6.37 -10.51 13.17
C GLY A 59 -6.14 -10.58 14.68
N ALA A 60 -5.38 -9.64 15.27
CA ALA A 60 -5.17 -9.53 16.72
C ALA A 60 -5.70 -8.19 17.26
#